data_AF-A0A963QDK6-F1
#
_entry.id   AF-A0A963QDK6-F1
#
_cell.length_a   1.000
_cell.length_b   1.000
_cell.length_c   1.000
_cell.angle_alpha   90.00
_cell.angle_beta   90.00
_cell.angle_gamma   90.00
#
_symmetry.space_group_name_H-M   'P 1'
#
loop_
_entity.id
_entity.type
_entity.pdbx_description
1 polymer ?
#
loop_
_entity_poly.entity_id
_entity_poly.type
_entity_poly.pdbx_seq_one_letter_code
_entity_poly.pdbx_strand_id
1 'polypeptide(L)' 'NCGQIKTGSLARSDRLAKYNQLIRIEEELGDAAVYAGEAGFGKLAR' A
#
# COMPACT_ATOMS: atom_id res chain seq x y z
N ASN A 1 -8.67 1.01 -9.63
CA ASN A 1 -7.40 0.81 -8.89
C ASN A 1 -7.00 2.13 -8.25
N CYS A 2 -6.74 2.16 -6.94
CA CYS A 2 -6.68 3.41 -6.15
C CYS A 2 -5.26 3.97 -5.95
N GLY A 3 -4.20 3.15 -6.01
CA GLY A 3 -2.79 3.57 -5.96
C GLY A 3 -2.28 4.12 -4.61
N GLN A 4 -3.18 4.55 -3.72
CA GLN A 4 -2.86 5.12 -2.41
C GLN A 4 -3.83 4.59 -1.34
N ILE A 5 -3.36 4.55 -0.09
CA ILE A 5 -4.16 4.23 1.08
C ILE A 5 -3.74 5.10 2.26
N LYS A 6 -4.72 5.61 3.00
CA LYS A 6 -4.50 6.30 4.29
C LYS A 6 -5.19 5.50 5.39
N THR A 7 -4.41 4.86 6.25
CA THR A 7 -4.94 3.92 7.25
C THR A 7 -4.45 4.17 8.69
N GLY A 8 -3.95 5.37 8.97
CA GLY A 8 -3.55 5.81 10.30
C GLY A 8 -2.05 5.65 10.59
N SER A 9 -1.66 5.87 11.84
CA SER A 9 -0.26 5.74 12.28
C SER A 9 0.16 4.28 12.48
N LEU A 10 1.47 4.04 12.60
CA LEU A 10 2.08 2.73 12.89
C LEU A 10 1.94 2.30 14.37
N ALA A 11 0.92 2.81 15.06
CA ALA A 11 0.60 2.45 16.44
C ALA A 11 -0.84 1.97 16.51
N ARG A 12 -1.11 1.01 17.40
CA ARG A 12 -2.37 0.29 17.60
C ARG A 12 -2.66 -0.79 16.55
N SER A 13 -3.16 -1.92 17.05
CA SER A 13 -3.32 -3.16 16.28
C SER A 13 -4.35 -3.06 15.16
N ASP A 14 -5.40 -2.24 15.32
CA ASP A 14 -6.45 -2.01 14.31
C ASP A 14 -5.87 -1.46 13.00
N ARG A 15 -4.88 -0.57 13.11
CA ARG A 15 -4.20 0.06 11.97
C ARG A 15 -3.13 -0.84 11.38
N LEU A 16 -2.34 -1.46 12.25
CA LEU A 16 -1.30 -2.42 11.84
C LEU A 16 -1.89 -3.60 11.04
N ALA A 17 -3.10 -4.05 11.37
CA ALA A 17 -3.77 -5.11 10.61
C ALA A 17 -3.93 -4.76 9.11
N LYS A 18 -4.13 -3.48 8.76
CA LYS A 18 -4.23 -3.05 7.36
C LYS A 18 -2.87 -3.08 6.64
N TYR A 19 -1.80 -2.63 7.30
CA TYR A 19 -0.44 -2.75 6.77
C TYR A 19 -0.01 -4.21 6.60
N ASN A 20 -0.25 -5.05 7.61
CA ASN A 20 0.06 -6.48 7.55
C ASN A 20 -0.70 -7.18 6.41
N GLN A 21 -1.93 -6.74 6.12
CA GLN A 21 -2.66 -7.29 4.99
C GLN A 21 -2.04 -6.89 3.65
N LEU A 22 -1.52 -5.67 3.51
CA LEU A 22 -0.81 -5.25 2.30
C LEU A 22 0.49 -6.05 2.11
N ILE A 23 1.22 -6.33 3.18
CA ILE A 23 2.43 -7.18 3.14
C ILE A 23 2.07 -8.58 2.64
N ARG A 24 1.01 -9.20 3.17
CA ARG A 24 0.55 -10.53 2.70
C ARG A 24 0.13 -10.52 1.23
N ILE A 25 -0.52 -9.45 0.78
CA ILE A 25 -0.91 -9.29 -0.63
C ILE A 25 0.34 -9.14 -1.52
N GLU A 26 1.34 -8.38 -1.08
CA GLU A 26 2.63 -8.28 -1.79
C GLU A 26 3.33 -9.63 -1.87
N GLU A 27 3.38 -10.39 -0.76
CA GLU A 27 3.93 -11.74 -0.72
C GLU A 27 3.18 -12.71 -1.66
N GLU A 28 1.84 -12.66 -1.69
CA GLU A 28 1.00 -13.49 -2.57
C GLU A 28 1.21 -13.17 -4.06
N LEU A 29 1.40 -11.89 -4.40
CA LEU A 29 1.63 -11.46 -5.77
C LEU A 29 3.05 -11.77 -6.27
N GLY A 30 4.03 -11.86 -5.37
CA GLY A 30 5.43 -12.13 -5.71
C GLY A 30 5.95 -11.19 -6.78
N ASP A 31 6.50 -11.73 -7.87
CA ASP A 31 7.06 -10.95 -8.99
C ASP A 31 6.04 -10.06 -9.71
N ALA A 32 4.73 -10.31 -9.55
CA ALA A 32 3.67 -9.48 -10.12
C ALA A 32 3.32 -8.27 -9.23
N ALA A 33 3.87 -8.17 -8.02
CA ALA A 33 3.60 -7.05 -7.12
C ALA A 33 4.21 -5.74 -7.67
N VAL A 34 3.42 -4.66 -7.67
CA VAL A 34 3.87 -3.34 -8.13
C VAL A 34 3.55 -2.27 -7.09
N TYR A 35 4.59 -1.63 -6.56
CA TYR A 35 4.46 -0.42 -5.77
C TYR A 35 4.42 0.81 -6.69
N ALA A 36 3.30 1.55 -6.65
CA ALA A 36 3.07 2.66 -7.58
C ALA A 36 4.00 3.87 -7.39
N GLY A 37 4.63 4.04 -6.22
CA GLY A 37 5.52 5.17 -5.95
C GLY A 37 4.88 6.53 -6.29
N GLU A 38 5.64 7.40 -6.97
CA GLU A 38 5.13 8.72 -7.40
C GLU A 38 3.96 8.61 -8.41
N ALA A 39 3.91 7.56 -9.24
CA ALA A 39 2.81 7.37 -10.17
C ALA A 39 1.45 7.18 -9.47
N GLY A 40 1.47 6.80 -8.18
CA GLY A 40 0.28 6.77 -7.33
C GLY A 40 -0.43 8.12 -7.18
N PHE A 41 0.28 9.24 -7.42
CA PHE A 41 -0.28 10.60 -7.41
C PHE A 41 -0.90 11.03 -8.75
N GLY A 42 -0.86 10.17 -9.78
CA GLY A 42 -1.47 10.42 -11.08
C GLY A 42 -0.93 11.70 -11.74
N LYS A 43 -1.81 12.66 -12.05
CA LYS A 43 -1.45 13.92 -12.71
C LYS A 43 -0.52 14.83 -11.90
N LEU A 44 -0.30 14.51 -10.62
CA LEU A 44 0.58 15.27 -9.72
C LEU A 44 1.99 14.65 -9.60
N ALA A 45 2.24 13.49 -10.23
CA ALA A 45 3.57 12.90 -10.31
C ALA A 45 4.50 13.80 -11.15
N ARG A 46 5.80 13.83 -10.82
CA ARG A 46 6.82 14.61 -11.54
C ARG A 46 7.25 13.95 -12.85
#